data_AF-A0A074SQW2-F1
#
_entry.id   AF-A0A074SQW2-F1
#
_cell.length_a   1.000
_cell.length_b   1.000
_cell.length_c   1.000
_cell.angle_alpha   90.00
_cell.angle_beta   90.00
_cell.angle_gamma   90.00
#
_symmetry.space_group_name_H-M   'P 1'
#
loop_
_entity.id
_entity.type
_entity.pdbx_description
1 polymer ?
#
loop_
_entity_poly.entity_id
_entity_poly.type
_entity_poly.pdbx_seq_one_letter_code
_entity_poly.pdbx_strand_id
1 'polypeptide(L)'
;MPECDRCDRWFASDYAYNAHRRDSSSHYVCFPCDRDFQTHHQLDQHLRQSSRHNYCPFCEEDFDDEDDLSEHDEQCHEYCNPCEMWFETTDELVEHNKDQHHYCVECDRCFMNLNNLQAHLNSSKHRPRNIHCPGTGCEDRFVSRSALLLHFEGGSCKSGLTRQRLNRLIAERDKSNFITNPNQLIKGSTETWATRKSWNGSAYECYFCHKEFRSLYQLNQHLGSAVHQQPMYHCPKLGHGCQAQFKAASALCQHIEDGSCGVTRFKFVQDSMNKLVRGVNRITYG
;
A
#
# COMPACT_ATOMS: atom_id res chain seq x y z
N MET A 1 35.99 -37.26 46.18
CA MET A 1 35.59 -37.73 44.84
C MET A 1 34.16 -37.31 44.63
N PRO A 2 33.88 -36.35 43.73
CA PRO A 2 32.52 -35.93 43.45
C PRO A 2 31.67 -37.08 42.92
N GLU A 3 30.45 -37.18 43.42
CA GLU A 3 29.42 -38.12 42.98
C GLU A 3 28.35 -37.36 42.17
N CYS A 4 27.78 -38.01 41.15
CA CYS A 4 26.69 -37.49 40.37
C CYS A 4 25.35 -38.04 40.84
N ASP A 5 24.53 -37.19 41.47
CA ASP A 5 23.21 -37.53 42.00
C ASP A 5 22.17 -37.95 40.94
N ARG A 6 22.46 -37.77 39.65
CA ARG A 6 21.56 -38.15 38.54
C ARG A 6 21.87 -39.50 37.90
N CYS A 7 23.07 -40.03 38.11
CA CYS A 7 23.49 -41.29 37.49
C CYS A 7 24.35 -42.17 38.40
N ASP A 8 24.44 -41.83 39.69
CA ASP A 8 25.17 -42.54 40.75
C ASP A 8 26.62 -42.87 40.38
N ARG A 9 27.26 -41.99 39.59
CA ARG A 9 28.65 -42.14 39.13
C ARG A 9 29.62 -41.32 39.97
N TRP A 10 30.78 -41.90 40.22
CA TRP A 10 31.88 -41.28 40.97
C TRP A 10 33.00 -40.83 40.04
N PHE A 11 33.53 -39.64 40.29
CA PHE A 11 34.58 -39.05 39.46
C PHE A 11 35.86 -38.82 40.28
N ALA A 12 37.01 -39.03 39.64
CA ALA A 12 38.32 -38.92 40.28
C ALA A 12 38.74 -37.47 40.59
N SER A 13 38.08 -36.49 39.97
CA SER A 13 38.33 -35.05 40.17
C SER A 13 37.10 -34.21 39.81
N ASP A 14 37.05 -32.97 40.28
CA ASP A 14 36.02 -31.99 39.90
C ASP A 14 36.04 -31.66 38.40
N TYR A 15 37.21 -31.70 37.77
CA TYR A 15 37.34 -31.54 36.32
C TYR A 15 36.59 -32.65 35.57
N ALA A 16 36.81 -33.92 35.97
CA ALA A 16 36.12 -35.05 35.37
C ALA A 16 34.60 -35.03 35.61
N TYR A 17 34.16 -34.53 36.77
CA TYR A 17 32.74 -34.34 37.07
C TYR A 17 32.10 -33.23 36.22
N ASN A 18 32.77 -32.09 36.05
CA ASN A 18 32.25 -31.00 35.21
C ASN A 18 32.23 -31.36 33.72
N ALA A 19 33.23 -32.10 33.22
CA ALA A 19 33.18 -32.66 31.87
C ALA A 19 31.98 -33.62 31.71
N HIS A 20 31.74 -34.50 32.70
CA HIS A 20 30.55 -35.35 32.70
C HIS A 20 29.24 -34.55 32.68
N ARG A 21 29.12 -33.48 33.49
CA ARG A 21 27.94 -32.60 33.50
C ARG A 21 27.69 -31.93 32.13
N ARG A 22 28.74 -31.69 31.34
CA ARG A 22 28.64 -31.08 30.01
C ARG A 22 28.20 -32.05 28.94
N ASP A 23 28.77 -33.26 28.95
CA ASP A 23 28.65 -34.20 27.85
C ASP A 23 27.56 -35.27 28.09
N SER A 24 27.02 -35.34 29.31
CA SER A 24 25.99 -36.31 29.70
C SER A 24 24.59 -35.83 29.34
N SER A 25 23.82 -36.67 28.66
CA SER A 25 22.40 -36.45 28.38
C SER A 25 21.50 -36.43 29.62
N SER A 26 22.03 -36.78 30.80
CA SER A 26 21.29 -36.73 32.08
C SER A 26 21.30 -35.35 32.71
N HIS A 27 22.12 -34.43 32.20
CA HIS A 27 22.29 -33.08 32.73
C HIS A 27 21.85 -32.05 31.68
N TYR A 28 21.21 -30.97 32.14
CA TYR A 28 20.80 -29.85 31.29
C TYR A 28 21.32 -28.58 31.96
N VAL A 29 22.62 -28.33 31.80
CA VAL A 29 23.34 -27.34 32.60
C VAL A 29 23.51 -26.04 31.82
N CYS A 30 23.02 -24.95 32.41
CA CYS A 30 23.45 -23.61 32.04
C CYS A 30 24.76 -23.30 32.79
N PHE A 31 25.90 -23.38 32.09
CA PHE A 31 27.21 -23.14 32.68
C PHE A 31 27.43 -21.68 33.13
N PRO A 32 27.03 -20.64 32.37
CA PRO A 32 27.18 -19.25 32.82
C PRO A 32 26.43 -18.93 34.12
N CYS A 33 25.33 -19.63 34.39
CA CYS A 33 24.54 -19.49 35.62
C CYS A 33 24.83 -20.57 36.67
N ASP A 34 25.67 -21.57 36.36
CA ASP A 34 25.90 -22.82 37.11
C ASP A 34 24.60 -23.46 37.65
N ARG A 35 23.62 -23.64 36.77
CA ARG A 35 22.32 -24.25 37.10
C ARG A 35 22.09 -25.51 36.27
N ASP A 36 21.64 -26.57 36.94
CA ASP A 36 21.30 -27.84 36.30
C ASP A 36 19.79 -28.07 36.35
N PHE A 37 19.15 -28.10 35.18
CA PHE A 37 17.70 -28.24 35.03
C PHE A 37 17.29 -29.70 34.87
N GLN A 38 16.07 -30.06 35.26
CA GLN A 38 15.63 -31.46 35.21
C GLN A 38 15.35 -31.94 33.78
N THR A 39 14.97 -31.01 32.89
CA THR A 39 14.64 -31.29 31.50
C THR A 39 15.22 -30.23 30.57
N HIS A 40 15.43 -30.61 29.30
CA HIS A 40 15.84 -29.68 28.25
C HIS A 40 14.90 -28.46 28.14
N HIS A 41 13.59 -28.70 28.21
CA HIS A 41 12.58 -27.65 28.14
C HIS A 41 12.73 -26.59 29.25
N GLN A 42 13.10 -27.01 30.47
CA GLN A 42 13.34 -26.07 31.57
C GLN A 42 14.61 -25.23 31.36
N LEU A 43 15.65 -25.82 30.75
CA LEU A 43 16.86 -25.10 30.36
C LEU A 43 16.54 -24.07 29.25
N ASP A 44 15.88 -24.49 28.18
CA ASP A 44 15.48 -23.60 27.08
C ASP A 44 14.59 -22.44 27.58
N GLN A 45 13.60 -22.73 28.43
CA GLN A 45 12.79 -21.68 29.05
C GLN A 45 13.63 -20.71 29.90
N HIS A 46 14.63 -21.23 30.62
CA HIS A 46 15.55 -20.39 31.38
C HIS A 46 16.37 -19.47 30.47
N LEU A 47 16.91 -19.98 29.36
CA LEU A 47 17.70 -19.20 28.41
C LEU A 47 16.85 -18.08 27.78
N ARG A 48 15.63 -18.38 27.34
CA ARG A 48 14.69 -17.39 26.75
C ARG A 48 14.28 -16.26 27.68
N GLN A 49 14.19 -16.52 28.99
CA GLN A 49 13.64 -15.56 29.96
C GLN A 49 14.73 -14.79 30.73
N SER A 50 15.98 -15.23 30.63
CA SER A 50 17.08 -14.66 31.38
C SER A 50 17.72 -13.52 30.61
N SER A 51 17.78 -12.33 31.21
CA SER A 51 18.52 -11.19 30.65
C SER A 51 20.05 -11.34 30.72
N ARG A 52 20.56 -12.53 31.10
CA ARG A 52 22.00 -12.85 31.14
C ARG A 52 22.47 -13.64 29.93
N HIS A 53 21.56 -13.99 29.03
CA HIS A 53 21.81 -14.78 27.83
C HIS A 53 21.34 -13.99 26.62
N ASN A 54 22.11 -14.07 25.54
CA ASN A 54 21.71 -13.54 24.24
C ASN A 54 21.32 -14.77 23.41
N TYR A 55 20.14 -15.29 23.68
CA TYR A 55 19.75 -16.62 23.20
C TYR A 55 18.80 -16.53 22.00
N CYS A 56 19.19 -17.17 20.90
CA CYS A 56 18.31 -17.37 19.75
C CYS A 56 17.37 -18.55 20.01
N PRO A 57 16.04 -18.32 20.10
CA PRO A 57 15.06 -19.36 20.37
C PRO A 57 14.82 -20.35 19.21
N PHE A 58 15.24 -20.01 18.00
CA PHE A 58 14.99 -20.82 16.80
C PHE A 58 16.15 -21.76 16.51
N CYS A 59 17.38 -21.27 16.65
CA CYS A 59 18.60 -22.07 16.49
C CYS A 59 19.05 -22.76 17.79
N GLU A 60 18.45 -22.41 18.93
CA GLU A 60 18.84 -22.89 20.27
C GLU A 60 20.31 -22.58 20.60
N GLU A 61 20.81 -21.43 20.13
CA GLU A 61 22.19 -20.95 20.33
C GLU A 61 22.26 -19.76 21.28
N ASP A 62 23.26 -19.74 22.16
CA ASP A 62 23.55 -18.65 23.12
C ASP A 62 24.80 -17.91 22.66
N PHE A 63 24.68 -16.60 22.48
CA PHE A 63 25.72 -15.72 21.94
C PHE A 63 26.42 -14.93 23.05
N ASP A 64 27.69 -14.59 22.82
CA ASP A 64 28.53 -13.91 23.81
C ASP A 64 28.01 -12.51 24.13
N ASP A 65 27.43 -11.80 23.15
CA ASP A 65 26.81 -10.49 23.32
C ASP A 65 25.56 -10.26 22.42
N GLU A 66 24.90 -9.11 22.61
CA GLU A 66 23.67 -8.73 21.91
C GLU A 66 23.92 -8.39 20.43
N ASP A 67 25.11 -7.88 20.10
CA ASP A 67 25.47 -7.52 18.73
C ASP A 67 25.62 -8.81 17.90
N ASP A 68 26.28 -9.83 18.44
CA ASP A 68 26.42 -11.16 17.81
C ASP A 68 25.05 -11.83 17.58
N LEU A 69 24.13 -11.76 18.55
CA LEU A 69 22.77 -12.27 18.40
C LEU A 69 22.00 -11.51 17.31
N SER A 70 22.11 -10.18 17.27
CA SER A 70 21.44 -9.36 16.26
C SER A 70 21.97 -9.66 14.86
N GLU A 71 23.28 -9.83 14.70
CA GLU A 71 23.89 -10.22 13.42
C GLU A 71 23.46 -11.64 13.00
N HIS A 72 23.32 -12.57 13.95
CA HIS A 72 22.80 -13.90 13.70
C HIS A 72 21.33 -13.85 13.24
N ASP A 73 20.46 -13.17 13.97
CA ASP A 73 19.04 -13.05 13.65
C ASP A 73 18.83 -12.46 12.25
N GLU A 74 19.58 -11.40 11.90
CA GLU A 74 19.54 -10.79 10.55
C GLU A 74 19.98 -11.74 9.42
N GLN A 75 20.88 -12.69 9.71
CA GLN A 75 21.43 -13.62 8.72
C GLN A 75 20.63 -14.92 8.61
N CYS A 76 20.03 -15.36 9.70
CA CYS A 76 19.41 -16.68 9.82
C CYS A 76 17.87 -16.64 9.84
N HIS A 77 17.27 -15.50 10.16
CA HIS A 77 15.83 -15.37 10.39
C HIS A 77 15.20 -14.25 9.57
N GLU A 78 13.89 -14.31 9.48
CA GLU A 78 13.09 -13.42 8.64
C GLU A 78 12.41 -12.37 9.52
N TYR A 79 12.57 -11.10 9.17
CA TYR A 79 12.15 -9.99 10.01
C TYR A 79 10.87 -9.31 9.52
N CYS A 80 9.84 -9.30 10.36
CA CYS A 80 8.65 -8.49 10.14
C CYS A 80 8.82 -7.10 10.74
N ASN A 81 9.26 -6.14 9.91
CA ASN A 81 9.40 -4.73 10.31
C ASN A 81 8.15 -4.12 10.99
N PRO A 82 6.90 -4.34 10.50
CA PRO A 82 5.72 -3.76 11.15
C PRO A 82 5.44 -4.26 12.57
N CYS A 83 5.86 -5.49 12.90
CA CYS A 83 5.64 -6.11 14.21
C CYS A 83 6.89 -6.15 15.08
N GLU A 84 8.05 -5.82 14.52
CA GLU A 84 9.36 -5.96 15.14
C GLU A 84 9.60 -7.40 15.65
N MET A 85 9.18 -8.39 14.85
CA MET A 85 9.24 -9.82 15.19
C MET A 85 10.07 -10.61 14.17
N TRP A 86 10.83 -11.58 14.69
CA TRP A 86 11.58 -12.57 13.92
C TRP A 86 10.75 -13.84 13.67
N PHE A 87 10.97 -14.47 12.52
CA PHE A 87 10.37 -15.73 12.09
C PHE A 87 11.46 -16.68 11.62
N GLU A 88 11.30 -17.98 11.89
CA GLU A 88 12.32 -18.98 11.54
C GLU A 88 12.46 -19.11 10.02
N THR A 89 11.35 -19.00 9.29
CA THR A 89 11.33 -19.22 7.84
C THR A 89 10.54 -18.17 7.06
N THR A 90 10.87 -18.03 5.77
CA THR A 90 10.17 -17.11 4.87
C THR A 90 8.69 -17.45 4.74
N ASP A 91 8.33 -18.74 4.75
CA ASP A 91 6.93 -19.17 4.66
C ASP A 91 6.12 -18.73 5.89
N GLU A 92 6.71 -18.83 7.09
CA GLU A 92 6.07 -18.34 8.33
C GLU A 92 5.88 -16.82 8.31
N LEU A 93 6.90 -16.06 7.88
CA LEU A 93 6.78 -14.61 7.72
C LEU A 93 5.68 -14.25 6.70
N VAL A 94 5.61 -14.98 5.58
CA VAL A 94 4.61 -14.75 4.55
C VAL A 94 3.19 -15.02 5.06
N GLU A 95 2.96 -16.11 5.79
CA GLU A 95 1.66 -16.40 6.40
C GLU A 95 1.30 -15.37 7.48
N HIS A 96 2.25 -15.01 8.35
CA HIS A 96 2.07 -13.91 9.30
C HIS A 96 1.65 -12.61 8.59
N ASN A 97 2.34 -12.26 7.50
CA ASN A 97 2.05 -11.06 6.73
C ASN A 97 0.68 -11.09 6.06
N LYS A 98 0.22 -12.25 5.57
CA LYS A 98 -1.14 -12.41 5.03
C LYS A 98 -2.22 -12.19 6.08
N ASP A 99 -1.98 -12.66 7.30
CA ASP A 99 -2.98 -12.67 8.37
C ASP A 99 -3.02 -11.36 9.17
N GLN A 100 -1.86 -10.80 9.48
CA GLN A 100 -1.74 -9.65 10.38
C GLN A 100 -1.57 -8.32 9.63
N HIS A 101 -1.16 -8.37 8.36
CA HIS A 101 -0.87 -7.18 7.57
C HIS A 101 -1.71 -7.12 6.30
N HIS A 102 -1.85 -5.92 5.73
CA HIS A 102 -2.40 -5.79 4.37
C HIS A 102 -1.28 -6.08 3.38
N TYR A 103 -1.03 -7.36 3.11
CA TYR A 103 0.14 -7.82 2.36
C TYR A 103 -0.16 -8.22 0.91
N CYS A 104 0.75 -7.89 0.00
CA CYS A 104 0.75 -8.37 -1.37
C CYS A 104 1.91 -9.36 -1.59
N VAL A 105 1.57 -10.63 -1.77
CA VAL A 105 2.54 -11.72 -1.95
C VAL A 105 3.39 -11.54 -3.21
N GLU A 106 2.78 -11.20 -4.35
CA GLU A 106 3.49 -11.06 -5.64
C GLU A 106 4.51 -9.92 -5.65
N CYS A 107 4.32 -8.89 -4.82
CA CYS A 107 5.20 -7.73 -4.72
C CYS A 107 6.03 -7.72 -3.44
N ASP A 108 5.88 -8.73 -2.58
CA ASP A 108 6.47 -8.82 -1.25
C ASP A 108 6.38 -7.48 -0.49
N ARG A 109 5.16 -7.01 -0.26
CA ARG A 109 4.92 -5.67 0.28
C ARG A 109 3.71 -5.55 1.19
N CYS A 110 3.93 -5.00 2.38
CA CYS A 110 2.88 -4.59 3.32
C CYS A 110 2.34 -3.18 3.01
N PHE A 111 1.07 -2.97 3.32
CA PHE A 111 0.35 -1.71 3.15
C PHE A 111 -0.27 -1.26 4.47
N MET A 112 -0.34 0.06 4.69
CA MET A 112 -0.87 0.63 5.93
C MET A 112 -2.37 0.35 6.17
N ASN A 113 -3.14 0.09 5.12
CA ASN A 113 -4.57 -0.21 5.22
C ASN A 113 -5.06 -0.99 3.98
N LEU A 114 -6.24 -1.61 4.12
CA LEU A 114 -6.87 -2.39 3.06
C LEU A 114 -7.10 -1.59 1.78
N ASN A 115 -7.48 -0.31 1.88
CA ASN A 115 -7.73 0.54 0.71
C ASN A 115 -6.46 0.73 -0.13
N ASN A 116 -5.32 0.92 0.52
CA ASN A 116 -4.02 1.07 -0.16
C ASN A 116 -3.62 -0.24 -0.85
N LEU A 117 -3.82 -1.39 -0.20
CA LEU A 117 -3.59 -2.70 -0.81
C LEU A 117 -4.50 -2.91 -2.03
N GLN A 118 -5.81 -2.61 -1.90
CA GLN A 118 -6.75 -2.74 -3.01
C GLN A 118 -6.40 -1.82 -4.18
N ALA A 119 -6.03 -0.57 -3.92
CA ALA A 119 -5.57 0.35 -4.96
C ALA A 119 -4.31 -0.19 -5.66
N HIS A 120 -3.38 -0.78 -4.91
CA HIS A 120 -2.20 -1.43 -5.46
C HIS A 120 -2.53 -2.64 -6.34
N LEU A 121 -3.38 -3.55 -5.86
CA LEU A 121 -3.86 -4.71 -6.61
C LEU A 121 -4.69 -4.32 -7.85
N ASN A 122 -5.27 -3.12 -7.88
CA ASN A 122 -5.97 -2.56 -9.03
C ASN A 122 -5.05 -1.81 -10.01
N SER A 123 -3.76 -1.67 -9.69
CA SER A 123 -2.78 -0.97 -10.53
C SER A 123 -2.28 -1.81 -11.70
N SER A 124 -1.48 -1.21 -12.59
CA SER A 124 -0.90 -1.92 -13.73
C SER A 124 0.19 -2.93 -13.39
N LYS A 125 0.56 -3.08 -12.12
CA LYS A 125 1.44 -4.16 -11.67
C LYS A 125 0.71 -5.50 -11.63
N HIS A 126 -0.54 -5.52 -11.19
CA HIS A 126 -1.33 -6.75 -11.02
C HIS A 126 -2.45 -6.90 -12.05
N ARG A 127 -2.83 -5.82 -12.73
CA ARG A 127 -3.90 -5.86 -13.74
C ARG A 127 -3.40 -5.51 -15.14
N PRO A 128 -3.83 -6.28 -16.16
CA PRO A 128 -3.52 -5.96 -17.55
C PRO A 128 -4.23 -4.68 -18.01
N ARG A 129 -3.58 -3.93 -18.90
CA ARG A 129 -4.11 -2.71 -19.51
C ARG A 129 -5.01 -3.04 -20.70
N ASN A 130 -6.24 -3.43 -20.42
CA ASN A 130 -7.20 -3.90 -21.44
C ASN A 130 -8.07 -2.79 -22.04
N ILE A 131 -8.02 -1.57 -21.50
CA ILE A 131 -8.87 -0.47 -21.96
C ILE A 131 -8.06 0.42 -22.89
N HIS A 132 -8.42 0.44 -24.17
CA HIS A 132 -7.79 1.31 -25.16
C HIS A 132 -8.33 2.74 -25.10
N CYS A 133 -7.45 3.69 -25.40
CA CYS A 133 -7.88 5.04 -25.68
C CYS A 133 -8.76 5.06 -26.94
N PRO A 134 -9.97 5.65 -26.88
CA PRO A 134 -10.87 5.83 -28.03
C PRO A 134 -10.46 6.98 -28.97
N GLY A 135 -9.45 7.77 -28.58
CA GLY A 135 -9.05 8.96 -29.30
C GLY A 135 -8.22 8.63 -30.54
N THR A 136 -8.56 9.24 -31.69
CA THR A 136 -7.79 9.07 -32.94
C THR A 136 -6.32 9.42 -32.72
N GLY A 137 -5.41 8.53 -33.12
CA GLY A 137 -3.96 8.73 -32.96
C GLY A 137 -3.43 8.53 -31.54
N CYS A 138 -4.25 8.05 -30.60
CA CYS A 138 -3.80 7.66 -29.27
C CYS A 138 -3.84 6.13 -29.11
N GLU A 139 -2.68 5.52 -28.86
CA GLU A 139 -2.54 4.07 -28.69
C GLU A 139 -2.45 3.65 -27.21
N ASP A 140 -2.59 4.62 -26.30
CA ASP A 140 -2.44 4.38 -24.87
C ASP A 140 -3.50 3.40 -24.35
N ARG A 141 -3.09 2.57 -23.39
CA ARG A 141 -3.92 1.57 -22.73
C ARG A 141 -3.94 1.76 -21.23
N PHE A 142 -5.06 1.43 -20.61
CA PHE A 142 -5.34 1.69 -19.21
C PHE A 142 -5.91 0.45 -18.50
N VAL A 143 -5.69 0.39 -17.19
CA VAL A 143 -6.19 -0.69 -16.31
C VAL A 143 -7.65 -0.50 -15.89
N SER A 144 -8.13 0.75 -15.88
CA SER A 144 -9.46 1.13 -15.41
C SER A 144 -10.04 2.28 -16.23
N ARG A 145 -11.35 2.51 -16.13
CA ARG A 145 -12.00 3.64 -16.80
C ARG A 145 -11.63 4.96 -16.13
N SER A 146 -11.48 4.96 -14.80
CA SER A 146 -10.98 6.12 -14.05
C SER A 146 -9.61 6.59 -14.56
N ALA A 147 -8.69 5.66 -14.84
CA ALA A 147 -7.37 5.98 -15.41
C ALA A 147 -7.46 6.56 -16.83
N LEU A 148 -8.35 6.04 -17.67
CA LEU A 148 -8.60 6.60 -19.01
C LEU A 148 -9.18 8.02 -18.93
N LEU A 149 -10.16 8.26 -18.04
CA LEU A 149 -10.73 9.59 -17.85
C LEU A 149 -9.67 10.57 -17.32
N LEU A 150 -8.83 10.13 -16.40
CA LEU A 150 -7.71 10.93 -15.88
C LEU A 150 -6.72 11.31 -16.99
N HIS A 151 -6.45 10.40 -17.94
CA HIS A 151 -5.62 10.69 -19.11
C HIS A 151 -6.18 11.84 -19.97
N PHE A 152 -7.50 11.89 -20.17
CA PHE A 152 -8.16 13.01 -20.86
C PHE A 152 -8.13 14.30 -20.03
N GLU A 153 -8.39 14.18 -18.73
CA GLU A 153 -8.41 15.34 -17.83
C GLU A 153 -7.04 15.97 -17.68
N GLY A 154 -5.97 15.17 -17.73
CA GLY A 154 -4.58 15.64 -17.74
C GLY A 154 -4.13 16.24 -19.07
N GLY A 155 -4.94 16.16 -20.13
CA GLY A 155 -4.62 16.72 -21.45
C GLY A 155 -3.47 16.01 -22.17
N SER A 156 -3.07 14.83 -21.69
CA SER A 156 -1.97 14.03 -22.28
C SER A 156 -2.37 13.24 -23.53
N CYS A 157 -3.66 13.27 -23.89
CA CYS A 157 -4.18 12.50 -25.02
C CYS A 157 -3.76 13.08 -26.36
N LYS A 158 -3.08 12.25 -27.18
CA LYS A 158 -2.66 12.61 -28.54
C LYS A 158 -3.82 12.99 -29.47
N SER A 159 -5.04 12.54 -29.17
CA SER A 159 -6.23 12.90 -29.94
C SER A 159 -6.73 14.33 -29.67
N GLY A 160 -6.06 15.09 -28.79
CA GLY A 160 -6.48 16.43 -28.38
C GLY A 160 -7.71 16.45 -27.46
N LEU A 161 -8.07 15.30 -26.86
CA LEU A 161 -9.12 15.27 -25.83
C LEU A 161 -8.59 15.90 -24.55
N THR A 162 -9.22 17.00 -24.13
CA THR A 162 -8.92 17.73 -22.90
C THR A 162 -10.06 17.58 -21.90
N ARG A 163 -9.79 18.00 -20.66
CA ARG A 163 -10.80 18.08 -19.60
C ARG A 163 -12.04 18.89 -19.98
N GLN A 164 -11.87 20.07 -20.58
CA GLN A 164 -12.98 20.93 -20.99
C GLN A 164 -13.85 20.22 -22.04
N ARG A 165 -13.22 19.56 -23.02
CA ARG A 165 -13.93 18.80 -24.05
C ARG A 165 -14.66 17.60 -23.46
N LEU A 166 -14.04 16.88 -22.52
CA LEU A 166 -14.67 15.80 -21.78
C LEU A 166 -15.91 16.29 -21.00
N ASN A 167 -15.77 17.36 -20.23
CA ASN A 167 -16.87 17.91 -19.44
C ASN A 167 -18.07 18.31 -20.33
N ARG A 168 -17.80 18.94 -21.46
CA ARG A 168 -18.83 19.30 -22.46
C ARG A 168 -19.53 18.06 -23.02
N LEU A 169 -18.78 17.03 -23.40
CA LEU A 169 -19.34 15.78 -23.91
C LEU A 169 -20.20 15.05 -22.87
N ILE A 170 -19.83 15.11 -21.59
CA ILE A 170 -20.64 14.54 -20.51
C ILE A 170 -21.92 15.38 -20.33
N ALA A 171 -21.83 16.70 -20.29
CA ALA A 171 -22.97 17.61 -20.15
C ALA A 171 -24.00 17.44 -21.30
N GLU A 172 -23.54 17.28 -22.53
CA GLU A 172 -24.40 17.06 -23.71
C GLU A 172 -25.19 15.73 -23.64
N ARG A 173 -24.66 14.75 -22.90
CA ARG A 173 -25.25 13.41 -22.78
C ARG A 173 -26.08 13.22 -21.53
N ASP A 174 -25.67 13.79 -20.40
CA ASP A 174 -26.37 13.70 -19.12
C ASP A 174 -27.49 14.74 -19.02
N LYS A 175 -28.44 14.68 -19.97
CA LYS A 175 -29.56 15.65 -20.04
C LYS A 175 -30.48 15.59 -18.82
N SER A 176 -30.46 14.48 -18.08
CA SER A 176 -31.23 14.27 -16.86
C SER A 176 -30.52 14.74 -15.59
N ASN A 177 -29.30 15.27 -15.68
CA ASN A 177 -28.48 15.64 -14.51
C ASN A 177 -28.33 14.48 -13.52
N PHE A 178 -28.14 13.27 -14.07
CA PHE A 178 -28.04 12.05 -13.29
C PHE A 178 -26.71 11.95 -12.54
N ILE A 179 -25.65 12.52 -13.10
CA ILE A 179 -24.31 12.59 -12.50
C ILE A 179 -23.72 13.99 -12.49
N THR A 180 -24.32 14.92 -13.24
CA THR A 180 -23.83 16.29 -13.44
C THR A 180 -24.65 17.31 -12.68
N ASN A 181 -23.98 18.37 -12.21
CA ASN A 181 -24.64 19.56 -11.70
C ASN A 181 -24.81 20.59 -12.84
N PRO A 182 -26.04 20.84 -13.34
CA PRO A 182 -26.29 21.67 -14.51
C PRO A 182 -25.83 23.12 -14.33
N ASN A 183 -25.81 23.62 -13.09
CA ASN A 183 -25.42 25.00 -12.78
C ASN A 183 -23.90 25.23 -12.84
N GLN A 184 -23.10 24.16 -12.94
CA GLN A 184 -21.64 24.22 -12.80
C GLN A 184 -20.88 23.91 -14.10
N LEU A 185 -21.53 23.28 -15.09
CA LEU A 185 -20.90 22.93 -16.37
C LEU A 185 -20.98 24.04 -17.43
N ILE A 186 -21.87 25.03 -17.22
CA ILE A 186 -22.13 26.13 -18.16
C ILE A 186 -21.19 27.33 -17.92
N LYS A 187 -20.65 27.47 -16.70
CA LYS A 187 -19.69 28.54 -16.41
C LYS A 187 -18.36 28.19 -17.07
N GLY A 188 -17.99 28.94 -18.11
CA GLY A 188 -16.71 28.78 -18.80
C GLY A 188 -15.56 28.73 -17.80
N SER A 189 -14.65 27.77 -17.97
CA SER A 189 -13.44 27.72 -17.16
C SER A 189 -12.56 28.92 -17.54
N THR A 190 -12.23 29.77 -16.59
CA THR A 190 -11.14 30.73 -16.77
C THR A 190 -9.84 29.94 -16.78
N GLU A 191 -9.18 29.89 -17.95
CA GLU A 191 -7.81 29.37 -18.02
C GLU A 191 -6.91 30.30 -17.22
N THR A 192 -6.31 29.77 -16.16
CA THR A 192 -5.37 30.50 -15.32
C THR A 192 -4.00 29.88 -15.52
N TRP A 193 -3.04 30.70 -15.94
CA TRP A 193 -1.64 30.30 -16.06
C TRP A 193 -0.78 31.13 -15.10
N ALA A 194 0.19 30.47 -14.48
CA ALA A 194 1.26 31.10 -13.74
C ALA A 194 2.42 31.41 -14.69
N THR A 195 3.17 32.46 -14.36
CA THR A 195 4.41 32.83 -15.05
C THR A 195 5.58 32.80 -14.07
N ARG A 196 6.80 33.11 -14.53
CA ARG A 196 7.98 33.23 -13.66
C ARG A 196 7.79 34.24 -12.50
N LYS A 197 6.81 35.14 -12.60
CA LYS A 197 6.45 36.09 -11.54
C LYS A 197 5.81 35.46 -10.30
N SER A 198 5.37 34.20 -10.38
CA SER A 198 4.80 33.47 -9.25
C SER A 198 5.87 32.91 -8.30
N TRP A 199 7.15 33.22 -8.52
CA TRP A 199 8.26 32.85 -7.63
C TRP A 199 8.31 33.80 -6.42
N ASN A 200 8.25 33.25 -5.21
CA ASN A 200 8.24 34.02 -3.96
C ASN A 200 9.63 34.19 -3.31
N GLY A 201 10.68 33.60 -3.90
CA GLY A 201 12.04 33.61 -3.36
C GLY A 201 12.59 32.20 -3.07
N SER A 202 11.72 31.26 -2.73
CA SER A 202 12.07 29.86 -2.45
C SER A 202 11.31 28.84 -3.31
N ALA A 203 10.09 29.17 -3.72
CA ALA A 203 9.23 28.30 -4.51
C ALA A 203 8.30 29.08 -5.45
N TYR A 204 7.66 28.36 -6.37
CA TYR A 204 6.51 28.86 -7.13
C TYR A 204 5.24 28.67 -6.30
N GLU A 205 4.52 29.75 -6.03
CA GLU A 205 3.37 29.74 -5.13
C GLU A 205 2.05 29.89 -5.89
N CYS A 206 1.06 29.06 -5.54
CA CYS A 206 -0.29 29.20 -6.07
C CYS A 206 -1.04 30.34 -5.37
N TYR A 207 -1.44 31.36 -6.12
CA TYR A 207 -2.18 32.51 -5.59
C TYR A 207 -3.56 32.15 -4.96
N PHE A 208 -4.18 31.03 -5.36
CA PHE A 208 -5.50 30.65 -4.82
C PHE A 208 -5.45 29.88 -3.50
N CYS A 209 -4.34 29.20 -3.20
CA CYS A 209 -4.25 28.31 -2.02
C CYS A 209 -2.90 28.34 -1.30
N HIS A 210 -1.96 29.16 -1.76
CA HIS A 210 -0.61 29.32 -1.21
C HIS A 210 0.24 28.03 -1.20
N LYS A 211 -0.15 27.03 -1.99
CA LYS A 211 0.66 25.81 -2.14
C LYS A 211 1.92 26.11 -2.93
N GLU A 212 3.04 25.63 -2.42
CA GLU A 212 4.37 25.82 -3.00
C GLU A 212 4.77 24.66 -3.93
N PHE A 213 5.45 25.01 -5.01
CA PHE A 213 5.92 24.09 -6.05
C PHE A 213 7.37 24.38 -6.41
N ARG A 214 8.15 23.31 -6.62
CA ARG A 214 9.56 23.43 -7.02
C ARG A 214 9.77 23.86 -8.48
N SER A 215 8.71 23.92 -9.29
CA SER A 215 8.81 24.33 -10.70
C SER A 215 7.54 24.99 -11.22
N LEU A 216 7.71 25.92 -12.16
CA LEU A 216 6.60 26.60 -12.84
C LEU A 216 5.68 25.62 -13.58
N TYR A 217 6.26 24.56 -14.16
CA TYR A 217 5.49 23.50 -14.82
C TYR A 217 4.51 22.83 -13.86
N GLN A 218 4.96 22.47 -12.65
CA GLN A 218 4.11 21.84 -11.64
C GLN A 218 3.02 22.78 -11.13
N LEU A 219 3.32 24.07 -10.95
CA LEU A 219 2.32 25.07 -10.60
C LEU A 219 1.25 25.19 -11.71
N ASN A 220 1.67 25.23 -12.98
CA ASN A 220 0.73 25.28 -14.10
C ASN A 220 -0.12 24.00 -14.23
N GLN A 221 0.45 22.83 -13.97
CA GLN A 221 -0.30 21.57 -13.85
C GLN A 221 -1.33 21.63 -12.71
N HIS A 222 -0.96 22.20 -11.57
CA HIS A 222 -1.87 22.40 -10.44
C HIS A 222 -3.03 23.34 -10.79
N LEU A 223 -2.76 24.49 -11.42
CA LEU A 223 -3.77 25.47 -11.84
C LEU A 223 -4.71 24.91 -12.93
N GLY A 224 -4.18 24.09 -13.84
CA GLY A 224 -4.97 23.39 -14.86
C GLY A 224 -5.83 22.24 -14.30
N SER A 225 -5.58 21.81 -13.07
CA SER A 225 -6.30 20.70 -12.43
C SER A 225 -7.69 21.11 -11.91
N ALA A 226 -8.39 20.14 -11.34
CA ALA A 226 -9.71 20.35 -10.74
C ALA A 226 -9.66 21.06 -9.38
N VAL A 227 -8.48 21.33 -8.83
CA VAL A 227 -8.29 21.68 -7.41
C VAL A 227 -9.07 22.93 -6.97
N HIS A 228 -9.14 23.97 -7.79
CA HIS A 228 -9.83 25.23 -7.49
C HIS A 228 -11.26 25.30 -8.03
N GLN A 229 -11.79 24.21 -8.59
CA GLN A 229 -13.11 24.21 -9.19
C GLN A 229 -14.18 23.75 -8.19
N GLN A 230 -15.42 24.16 -8.45
CA GLN A 230 -16.57 23.64 -7.72
C GLN A 230 -16.86 22.20 -8.18
N PRO A 231 -17.48 21.37 -7.32
CA PRO A 231 -17.89 20.03 -7.73
C PRO A 231 -18.90 20.09 -8.86
N MET A 232 -18.52 19.57 -10.03
CA MET A 232 -19.37 19.49 -11.21
C MET A 232 -20.13 18.16 -11.29
N TYR A 233 -19.66 17.16 -10.54
CA TYR A 233 -20.18 15.81 -10.57
C TYR A 233 -20.65 15.37 -9.20
N HIS A 234 -21.63 14.48 -9.16
CA HIS A 234 -22.09 13.85 -7.92
C HIS A 234 -22.37 12.37 -8.13
N CYS A 235 -22.38 11.63 -7.02
CA CYS A 235 -22.84 10.25 -7.04
C CYS A 235 -24.32 10.19 -7.47
N PRO A 236 -24.75 9.21 -8.29
CA PRO A 236 -26.16 9.00 -8.59
C PRO A 236 -27.04 8.74 -7.37
N LYS A 237 -26.46 8.27 -6.26
CA LYS A 237 -27.12 8.09 -4.96
C LYS A 237 -27.05 9.32 -4.07
N LEU A 238 -26.77 10.51 -4.60
CA LEU A 238 -26.74 11.74 -3.82
C LEU A 238 -28.07 11.90 -3.07
N GLY A 239 -28.03 12.03 -1.74
CA GLY A 239 -29.23 12.11 -0.91
C GLY A 239 -29.89 10.77 -0.56
N HIS A 240 -29.43 9.66 -1.14
CA HIS A 240 -29.92 8.29 -0.91
C HIS A 240 -28.81 7.40 -0.34
N GLY A 241 -28.22 7.84 0.77
CA GLY A 241 -27.14 7.13 1.47
C GLY A 241 -25.72 7.42 0.96
N CYS A 242 -25.56 8.28 -0.06
CA CYS A 242 -24.26 8.82 -0.48
C CYS A 242 -24.34 10.35 -0.57
N GLN A 243 -23.29 11.03 -0.12
CA GLN A 243 -23.17 12.50 -0.21
C GLN A 243 -21.95 12.94 -1.05
N ALA A 244 -21.33 11.99 -1.77
CA ALA A 244 -20.08 12.24 -2.47
C ALA A 244 -20.29 13.12 -3.71
N GLN A 245 -19.48 14.17 -3.81
CA GLN A 245 -19.42 15.10 -4.91
C GLN A 245 -17.97 15.25 -5.39
N PHE A 246 -17.78 15.50 -6.67
CA PHE A 246 -16.48 15.42 -7.33
C PHE A 246 -16.26 16.58 -8.29
N LYS A 247 -15.01 17.03 -8.36
CA LYS A 247 -14.56 18.10 -9.27
C LYS A 247 -14.11 17.55 -10.64
N ALA A 248 -13.96 16.23 -10.74
CA ALA A 248 -13.44 15.51 -11.90
C ALA A 248 -14.28 14.25 -12.16
N ALA A 249 -14.45 13.89 -13.43
CA ALA A 249 -15.16 12.70 -13.86
C ALA A 249 -14.37 11.44 -13.51
N SER A 250 -13.03 11.49 -13.57
CA SER A 250 -12.17 10.38 -13.14
C SER A 250 -12.40 10.01 -11.68
N ALA A 251 -12.53 11.00 -10.79
CA ALA A 251 -12.79 10.80 -9.36
C ALA A 251 -14.17 10.19 -9.09
N LEU A 252 -15.22 10.65 -9.80
CA LEU A 252 -16.54 10.01 -9.72
C LEU A 252 -16.48 8.56 -10.22
N CYS A 253 -15.80 8.32 -11.34
CA CYS A 253 -15.65 6.99 -11.91
C CYS A 253 -14.91 6.05 -10.96
N GLN A 254 -13.84 6.53 -10.31
CA GLN A 254 -13.10 5.77 -9.30
C GLN A 254 -13.99 5.42 -8.10
N HIS A 255 -14.73 6.40 -7.56
CA HIS A 255 -15.69 6.15 -6.49
C HIS A 255 -16.74 5.09 -6.83
N ILE A 256 -17.18 5.05 -8.10
CA ILE A 256 -18.08 4.01 -8.59
C ILE A 256 -17.32 2.68 -8.68
N GLU A 257 -16.14 2.63 -9.33
CA GLU A 257 -15.34 1.41 -9.49
C GLU A 257 -14.98 0.75 -8.15
N ASP A 258 -14.64 1.54 -7.14
CA ASP A 258 -14.31 1.08 -5.79
C ASP A 258 -15.55 0.56 -5.02
N GLY A 259 -16.75 0.83 -5.53
CA GLY A 259 -18.00 0.32 -4.97
C GLY A 259 -18.36 0.89 -3.59
N SER A 260 -17.67 1.94 -3.12
CA SER A 260 -17.76 2.44 -1.73
C SER A 260 -19.16 2.88 -1.31
N CYS A 261 -20.03 3.26 -2.26
CA CYS A 261 -21.42 3.65 -2.00
C CYS A 261 -22.47 2.61 -2.49
N GLY A 262 -22.01 1.46 -2.99
CA GLY A 262 -22.86 0.40 -3.53
C GLY A 262 -23.70 0.82 -4.75
N VAL A 263 -23.31 1.87 -5.47
CA VAL A 263 -23.99 2.32 -6.70
C VAL A 263 -23.74 1.40 -7.89
N THR A 264 -22.64 0.63 -7.85
CA THR A 264 -22.33 -0.42 -8.85
C THR A 264 -23.37 -1.53 -8.93
N ARG A 265 -24.18 -1.70 -7.88
CA ARG A 265 -25.31 -2.65 -7.86
C ARG A 265 -26.42 -2.26 -8.84
N PHE A 266 -26.38 -1.06 -9.41
CA PHE A 266 -27.35 -0.59 -10.40
C PHE A 266 -26.78 -0.72 -11.81
N LYS A 267 -27.21 -1.77 -12.52
CA LYS A 267 -26.81 -2.08 -13.91
C LYS A 267 -26.96 -0.87 -14.85
N PHE A 268 -27.99 -0.06 -14.65
CA PHE A 268 -28.25 1.19 -15.37
C PHE A 268 -27.11 2.22 -15.29
N VAL A 269 -26.44 2.34 -14.14
CA VAL A 269 -25.33 3.28 -13.93
C VAL A 269 -24.08 2.81 -14.68
N GLN A 270 -23.79 1.51 -14.63
CA GLN A 270 -22.69 0.91 -15.39
C GLN A 270 -22.93 1.04 -16.90
N ASP A 271 -24.15 0.81 -17.36
CA ASP A 271 -24.52 0.95 -18.77
C ASP A 271 -24.44 2.40 -19.24
N SER A 272 -24.82 3.35 -18.40
CA SER A 272 -24.72 4.79 -18.71
C SER A 272 -23.26 5.25 -18.78
N MET A 273 -22.40 4.84 -17.85
CA MET A 273 -20.97 5.12 -17.91
C MET A 273 -20.29 4.44 -19.11
N ASN A 274 -20.67 3.19 -19.42
CA ASN A 274 -20.21 2.49 -20.61
C ASN A 274 -20.66 3.18 -21.91
N LYS A 275 -21.88 3.71 -21.96
CA LYS A 275 -22.39 4.51 -23.08
C LYS A 275 -21.67 5.85 -23.21
N LEU A 276 -21.29 6.49 -22.10
CA LEU A 276 -20.46 7.70 -22.14
C LEU A 276 -19.08 7.39 -22.75
N VAL A 277 -18.40 6.34 -22.32
CA VAL A 277 -17.10 5.92 -22.87
C VAL A 277 -17.22 5.47 -24.33
N ARG A 278 -18.23 4.66 -24.67
CA ARG A 278 -18.50 4.21 -26.06
C ARG A 278 -18.95 5.35 -26.97
N GLY A 279 -19.66 6.33 -26.45
CA GLY A 279 -20.04 7.49 -27.23
C GLY A 279 -18.84 8.36 -27.57
N VAL A 280 -17.81 8.44 -26.70
CA VAL A 280 -16.57 9.14 -27.05
C VAL A 280 -15.89 8.45 -28.24
N ASN A 281 -15.96 7.12 -28.35
CA ASN A 281 -15.49 6.36 -29.52
C ASN A 281 -16.24 6.67 -30.83
N ARG A 282 -17.49 7.16 -30.79
CA ARG A 282 -18.29 7.42 -32.00
C ARG A 282 -18.08 8.81 -32.60
N ILE A 283 -17.42 9.72 -31.88
CA ILE A 283 -17.21 11.11 -32.32
C ILE A 283 -15.89 11.26 -33.10
N THR A 284 -15.02 10.24 -33.05
CA THR A 284 -13.72 10.21 -33.73
C THR A 284 -13.76 9.59 -35.13
N TYR A 285 -14.93 9.13 -35.59
CA TYR A 285 -15.20 8.62 -36.94
C TYR A 285 -15.98 9.61 -37.82
N GLY A 286 -16.01 10.90 -37.46
CA GLY A 286 -16.58 11.98 -38.26
C GLY A 286 -15.50 12.89 -38.82
#